data_AF-A0A1I7S9H2-F1
#
_entry.id   AF-A0A1I7S9H2-F1
#
_cell.length_a   1.000
_cell.length_b   1.000
_cell.length_c   1.000
_cell.angle_alpha   90.00
_cell.angle_beta   90.00
_cell.angle_gamma   90.00
#
_symmetry.space_group_name_H-M   'P 1'
#
loop_
_entity.id
_entity.type
_entity.pdbx_description
1 polymer ?
#
loop_
_entity_poly.entity_id
_entity_poly.type
_entity_poly.pdbx_seq_one_letter_code
_entity_poly.pdbx_strand_id
1 'polypeptide(L)'
;MSKYLLLAMLPLTAFGIGENPMDLQTMAGVITGIGHMLQNQVDTIDVPTSLIMGKWYQVYKAAVNFDMYRNQMYCPIAYFKENRVMGEDGFSIEEAYRVHTKNGPIETYKRDLNKVGTGRYWMYTEEYFYPRQFYIIKAGPNFDNETKIEDAKIEYIVVTDASRMGLMVYARDPMTFYQQYNKEVTDFLEEAGFGGRIFWNSPRPIYQGPDCEWPTEKEVFARRVLKNHENNMRQQNSSEPGPNAFADMLKNPEVILQKLVQMH
;
A
#
# COMPACT_ATOMS: atom_id res chain seq x y z
N MET A 1 5.64 81.00 18.69
CA MET A 1 5.86 80.07 19.82
C MET A 1 4.50 79.49 20.16
N SER A 2 4.18 78.19 20.13
CA SER A 2 4.95 76.96 20.09
C SER A 2 4.11 75.93 19.30
N LYS A 3 4.76 75.13 18.44
CA LYS A 3 4.15 74.02 17.69
C LYS A 3 4.19 72.78 18.58
N TYR A 4 3.06 72.11 18.81
CA TYR A 4 3.05 70.73 19.30
C TYR A 4 2.53 69.81 18.19
N LEU A 5 3.47 69.10 17.59
CA LEU A 5 3.27 68.05 16.61
C LEU A 5 2.93 66.76 17.40
N LEU A 6 1.68 66.28 17.32
CA LEU A 6 1.35 64.95 17.82
C LEU A 6 1.91 63.92 16.82
N LEU A 7 2.99 63.24 17.21
CA LEU A 7 3.54 62.11 16.49
C LEU A 7 2.68 60.87 16.84
N ALA A 8 1.80 60.46 15.93
CA ALA A 8 1.12 59.17 16.05
C ALA A 8 2.14 58.06 15.80
N MET A 9 2.59 57.39 16.86
CA MET A 9 3.35 56.14 16.72
C MET A 9 2.37 55.03 16.30
N LEU A 10 2.40 54.68 15.02
CA LEU A 10 1.87 53.41 14.52
C LEU A 10 2.75 52.28 15.08
N PRO A 11 2.20 51.22 15.67
CA PRO A 11 3.00 50.04 15.96
C PRO A 11 3.37 49.37 14.63
N LEU A 12 4.65 49.42 14.27
CA LEU A 12 5.20 48.46 13.31
C LEU A 12 5.19 47.09 13.98
N THR A 13 4.15 46.30 13.74
CA THR A 13 4.19 44.87 14.00
C THR A 13 5.08 44.24 12.93
N ALA A 14 6.33 43.98 13.29
CA ALA A 14 7.20 43.11 12.52
C ALA A 14 6.60 41.69 12.59
N PHE A 15 5.96 41.25 11.51
CA PHE A 15 5.55 39.86 11.37
C PHE A 15 6.80 39.02 11.15
N GLY A 16 7.08 38.11 12.09
CA GLY A 16 8.09 37.09 11.92
C GLY A 16 7.67 36.10 10.83
N ILE A 17 8.65 35.61 10.08
CA ILE A 17 8.45 34.48 9.15
C ILE A 17 7.96 33.28 9.97
N GLY A 18 6.71 32.86 9.75
CA GLY A 18 6.10 31.73 10.46
C GLY A 18 4.69 31.98 11.01
N GLU A 19 4.20 33.22 11.00
CA GLU A 19 2.81 33.53 11.33
C GLU A 19 2.05 33.91 10.06
N ASN A 20 1.62 32.90 9.31
CA ASN A 20 0.56 33.13 8.33
C ASN A 20 -0.77 33.26 9.09
N PRO A 21 -1.53 34.35 8.90
CA PRO A 21 -2.93 34.35 9.32
C PRO A 21 -3.59 33.17 8.63
N MET A 22 -4.21 32.32 9.45
CA MET A 22 -4.92 31.12 9.05
C MET A 22 -5.79 31.43 7.82
N ASP A 23 -5.35 30.94 6.66
CA ASP A 23 -5.98 31.24 5.38
C ASP A 23 -7.36 30.58 5.33
N LEU A 24 -8.34 31.31 4.81
CA LEU A 24 -9.73 30.87 4.76
C LEU A 24 -9.85 29.60 3.88
N GLN A 25 -8.98 29.44 2.88
CA GLN A 25 -8.83 28.21 2.10
C GLN A 25 -8.32 27.03 2.97
N THR A 26 -7.37 27.26 3.88
CA THR A 26 -6.88 26.23 4.80
C THR A 26 -7.97 25.82 5.80
N MET A 27 -8.78 26.77 6.29
CA MET A 27 -9.94 26.45 7.13
C MET A 27 -11.02 25.69 6.36
N ALA A 28 -11.26 26.02 5.09
CA ALA A 28 -12.20 25.30 4.23
C ALA A 28 -11.75 23.86 3.99
N GLY A 29 -10.47 23.62 3.65
CA GLY A 29 -9.92 22.27 3.49
C GLY A 29 -10.06 21.41 4.76
N VAL A 30 -9.83 22.00 5.93
CA VAL A 30 -9.98 21.33 7.23
C VAL A 30 -11.45 20.95 7.52
N ILE A 31 -12.41 21.80 7.18
CA ILE A 31 -13.85 21.52 7.40
C ILE A 31 -14.36 20.44 6.45
N THR A 32 -13.96 20.48 5.17
CA THR A 32 -14.35 19.48 4.17
C THR A 32 -13.76 18.10 4.48
N GLY A 33 -12.49 18.03 4.87
CA GLY A 33 -11.82 16.78 5.25
C GLY A 33 -12.41 16.12 6.51
N ILE A 34 -12.82 16.92 7.51
CA ILE A 34 -13.52 16.42 8.72
C ILE A 34 -14.92 15.90 8.36
N GLY A 35 -15.62 16.55 7.43
CA GLY A 35 -16.93 16.11 6.93
C GLY A 35 -16.86 14.75 6.21
N HIS A 36 -15.90 14.59 5.29
CA HIS A 36 -15.68 13.31 4.60
C HIS A 36 -15.19 12.21 5.55
N MET A 37 -14.47 12.56 6.62
CA MET A 37 -14.09 11.60 7.66
C MET A 37 -15.29 11.04 8.44
N LEU A 38 -16.34 11.84 8.67
CA LEU A 38 -17.59 11.41 9.31
C LEU A 38 -18.56 10.70 8.35
N GLN A 39 -18.32 10.81 7.05
CA GLN A 39 -19.06 10.04 6.05
C GLN A 39 -18.53 8.60 6.01
N ASN A 40 -19.40 7.65 6.34
CA ASN A 40 -19.13 6.20 6.32
C ASN A 40 -18.89 5.63 4.90
N GLN A 41 -18.90 6.46 3.86
CA GLN A 41 -18.65 6.04 2.49
C GLN A 41 -17.43 6.76 1.92
N VAL A 42 -16.56 5.96 1.32
CA VAL A 42 -15.43 6.39 0.50
C VAL A 42 -15.90 6.31 -0.94
N ASP A 43 -15.82 7.44 -1.64
CA ASP A 43 -16.12 7.51 -3.07
C ASP A 43 -14.99 6.83 -3.86
N THR A 44 -15.38 5.91 -4.74
CA THR A 44 -14.47 5.09 -5.54
C THR A 44 -14.66 5.38 -7.01
N ILE A 45 -13.57 5.24 -7.77
CA ILE A 45 -13.58 5.38 -9.23
C ILE A 45 -13.34 4.01 -9.87
N ASP A 46 -14.00 3.72 -10.99
CA ASP A 46 -13.75 2.48 -11.72
C ASP A 46 -12.60 2.68 -12.68
N VAL A 47 -11.48 2.02 -12.39
CA VAL A 47 -10.33 2.00 -13.30
C VAL A 47 -10.30 0.63 -13.97
N PRO A 48 -10.48 0.57 -15.30
CA PRO A 48 -10.33 -0.67 -16.06
C PRO A 48 -9.01 -1.37 -15.73
N THR A 49 -9.08 -2.68 -15.47
CA THR A 49 -7.92 -3.47 -15.03
C THR A 49 -6.77 -3.42 -16.04
N SER A 50 -7.08 -3.39 -17.33
CA SER A 50 -6.12 -3.24 -18.42
C SER A 50 -5.21 -2.01 -18.28
N LEU A 51 -5.70 -0.91 -17.69
CA LEU A 51 -4.93 0.34 -17.52
C LEU A 51 -3.98 0.30 -16.31
N ILE A 52 -4.24 -0.57 -15.34
CA ILE A 52 -3.44 -0.68 -14.11
C ILE A 52 -2.45 -1.85 -14.12
N MET A 53 -2.38 -2.64 -15.19
CA MET A 53 -1.41 -3.73 -15.28
C MET A 53 0.04 -3.24 -15.34
N GLY A 54 0.96 -4.11 -14.95
CA GLY A 54 2.40 -3.90 -15.05
C GLY A 54 3.05 -3.36 -13.78
N LYS A 55 4.16 -2.63 -13.96
CA LYS A 55 5.03 -2.18 -12.88
C LYS A 55 4.52 -0.89 -12.23
N TRP A 56 4.58 -0.88 -10.91
CA TRP A 56 4.22 0.23 -10.03
C TRP A 56 5.18 0.34 -8.86
N TYR A 57 5.29 1.55 -8.30
CA TYR A 57 6.10 1.84 -7.12
C TYR A 57 5.21 2.44 -6.05
N GLN A 58 5.24 1.88 -4.85
CA GLN A 58 4.47 2.47 -3.75
C GLN A 58 5.22 3.69 -3.20
N VAL A 59 4.64 4.87 -3.33
CA VAL A 59 5.27 6.15 -2.96
C VAL A 59 4.75 6.70 -1.64
N TYR A 60 3.50 6.40 -1.27
CA TYR A 60 2.96 6.73 0.05
C TYR A 60 2.30 5.52 0.73
N LYS A 61 2.29 5.59 2.06
CA LYS A 61 1.47 4.74 2.94
C LYS A 61 0.84 5.52 4.07
N ALA A 62 -0.10 4.93 4.80
CA ALA A 62 -0.60 5.50 6.05
C ALA A 62 0.49 5.47 7.15
N ALA A 63 0.45 6.45 8.07
CA ALA A 63 1.41 6.56 9.17
C ALA A 63 1.38 5.40 10.15
N VAL A 64 0.18 4.95 10.50
CA VAL A 64 -0.04 3.73 11.29
C VAL A 64 -0.43 2.65 10.31
N ASN A 65 0.53 1.80 9.98
CA ASN A 65 0.27 0.63 9.18
C ASN A 65 -0.31 -0.46 10.09
N PHE A 66 -1.61 -0.75 9.97
CA PHE A 66 -2.21 -1.93 10.64
C PHE A 66 -1.77 -3.25 10.01
N ASP A 67 -0.90 -3.20 8.99
CA ASP A 67 -0.02 -4.29 8.65
C ASP A 67 1.21 -4.28 9.59
N MET A 68 1.04 -4.87 10.79
CA MET A 68 2.06 -4.89 11.86
C MET A 68 3.43 -5.38 11.38
N TYR A 69 3.47 -6.17 10.30
CA TYR A 69 4.69 -6.73 9.73
C TYR A 69 5.46 -5.76 8.82
N ARG A 70 4.86 -4.63 8.41
CA ARG A 70 5.38 -3.75 7.35
C ARG A 70 5.52 -2.28 7.77
N ASN A 71 6.07 -2.06 8.96
CA ASN A 71 6.23 -0.71 9.51
C ASN A 71 7.34 0.10 8.82
N GLN A 72 8.39 -0.54 8.31
CA GLN A 72 9.48 0.11 7.59
C GLN A 72 9.69 -0.55 6.24
N MET A 73 9.43 0.21 5.18
CA MET A 73 9.57 -0.25 3.79
C MET A 73 10.49 0.72 3.06
N TYR A 74 11.42 0.17 2.29
CA TYR A 74 12.30 0.93 1.41
C TYR A 74 12.21 0.37 0.00
N CYS A 75 12.23 1.24 -1.01
CA CYS A 75 12.21 0.87 -2.42
C CYS A 75 11.09 -0.14 -2.79
N PRO A 76 9.83 0.04 -2.33
CA PRO A 76 8.80 -0.92 -2.67
C PRO A 76 8.43 -0.87 -4.16
N ILE A 77 8.24 -2.05 -4.74
CA ILE A 77 7.80 -2.26 -6.10
C ILE A 77 6.64 -3.26 -6.12
N ALA A 78 5.71 -3.07 -7.04
CA ALA A 78 4.52 -3.88 -7.21
C ALA A 78 4.31 -4.20 -8.69
N TYR A 79 4.02 -5.47 -8.97
CA TYR A 79 3.72 -5.97 -10.30
C TYR A 79 2.28 -6.44 -10.37
N PHE A 80 1.44 -5.68 -11.07
CA PHE A 80 0.02 -5.94 -11.26
C PHE A 80 -0.15 -6.86 -12.47
N LYS A 81 -0.88 -7.95 -12.30
CA LYS A 81 -1.09 -8.97 -13.33
C LYS A 81 -2.54 -9.43 -13.35
N GLU A 82 -3.08 -9.68 -14.53
CA GLU A 82 -4.41 -10.27 -14.67
C GLU A 82 -4.47 -11.62 -13.95
N ASN A 83 -5.56 -11.86 -13.22
CA ASN A 83 -5.79 -13.12 -12.53
C ASN A 83 -7.24 -13.55 -12.69
N ARG A 84 -7.46 -14.39 -13.72
CA ARG A 84 -8.78 -14.95 -14.05
C ARG A 84 -9.37 -15.82 -12.94
N VAL A 85 -8.56 -16.34 -12.02
CA VAL A 85 -9.06 -17.10 -10.86
C VAL A 85 -9.88 -16.20 -9.93
N MET A 86 -9.58 -14.90 -9.89
CA MET A 86 -10.28 -13.93 -9.06
C MET A 86 -11.54 -13.35 -9.74
N GLY A 87 -11.98 -13.93 -10.86
CA GLY A 87 -13.16 -13.50 -11.60
C GLY A 87 -12.85 -12.49 -12.72
N GLU A 88 -13.92 -11.94 -13.30
CA GLU A 88 -13.83 -10.86 -14.28
C GLU A 88 -13.24 -9.62 -13.62
N ASP A 89 -12.30 -8.93 -14.29
CA ASP A 89 -11.50 -7.84 -13.71
C ASP A 89 -10.74 -8.23 -12.43
N GLY A 90 -10.51 -9.52 -12.20
CA GLY A 90 -9.66 -10.02 -11.13
C GLY A 90 -8.17 -9.83 -11.47
N PHE A 91 -7.37 -9.43 -10.48
CA PHE A 91 -5.92 -9.27 -10.66
C PHE A 91 -5.12 -9.65 -9.43
N SER A 92 -3.84 -9.90 -9.61
CA SER A 92 -2.86 -10.15 -8.56
C SER A 92 -1.85 -9.02 -8.51
N ILE A 93 -1.32 -8.75 -7.33
CA ILE A 93 -0.18 -7.88 -7.11
C ILE A 93 0.94 -8.72 -6.49
N GLU A 94 2.08 -8.78 -7.17
CA GLU A 94 3.31 -9.34 -6.62
C GLU A 94 4.22 -8.19 -6.17
N GLU A 95 4.45 -8.10 -4.87
CA GLU A 95 5.13 -6.95 -4.27
C GLU A 95 6.46 -7.37 -3.66
N ALA A 96 7.42 -6.46 -3.71
CA ALA A 96 8.71 -6.61 -3.08
C ALA A 96 9.20 -5.29 -2.49
N TYR A 97 9.90 -5.36 -1.37
CA TYR A 97 10.44 -4.19 -0.69
C TYR A 97 11.63 -4.57 0.19
N ARG A 98 12.44 -3.60 0.56
CA ARG A 98 13.56 -3.79 1.48
C ARG A 98 13.15 -3.43 2.90
N VAL A 99 13.58 -4.25 3.86
CA VAL A 99 13.32 -4.05 5.29
C VAL A 99 14.55 -3.47 6.00
N HIS A 100 14.31 -2.78 7.13
CA HIS A 100 15.32 -2.14 7.99
C HIS A 100 16.10 -0.98 7.37
N THR A 101 16.62 -1.12 6.15
CA THR A 101 17.40 -0.09 5.44
C THR A 101 17.16 -0.17 3.94
N LYS A 102 17.57 0.87 3.20
CA LYS A 102 17.54 0.90 1.73
C LYS A 102 18.35 -0.21 1.04
N ASN A 103 19.30 -0.85 1.75
CA ASN A 103 20.12 -1.96 1.25
C ASN A 103 19.83 -3.27 1.99
N GLY A 104 18.75 -3.31 2.78
CA GLY A 104 18.38 -4.48 3.56
C GLY A 104 17.89 -5.65 2.71
N PRO A 105 17.55 -6.78 3.35
CA PRO A 105 17.02 -7.93 2.66
C PRO A 105 15.68 -7.60 2.00
N ILE A 106 15.40 -8.31 0.90
CA ILE A 106 14.16 -8.16 0.13
C ILE A 106 13.12 -9.10 0.71
N GLU A 107 11.99 -8.55 1.11
CA GLU A 107 10.78 -9.29 1.42
C GLU A 107 9.83 -9.24 0.22
N THR A 108 9.13 -10.35 -0.02
CA THR A 108 8.17 -10.49 -1.12
C THR A 108 6.85 -11.02 -0.60
N TYR A 109 5.75 -10.57 -1.19
CA TYR A 109 4.42 -11.06 -0.86
C TYR A 109 3.48 -10.95 -2.07
N LYS A 110 2.39 -11.71 -2.03
CA LYS A 110 1.35 -11.72 -3.07
C LYS A 110 0.03 -11.25 -2.47
N ARG A 111 -0.72 -10.50 -3.28
CA ARG A 111 -2.11 -10.16 -3.02
C ARG A 111 -2.96 -10.52 -4.22
N ASP A 112 -4.12 -11.10 -3.97
CA ASP A 112 -5.09 -11.48 -5.00
C ASP A 112 -6.36 -10.65 -4.80
N LEU A 113 -6.89 -10.05 -5.87
CA LEU A 113 -7.95 -9.07 -5.82
C LEU A 113 -9.15 -9.52 -6.67
N ASN A 114 -10.31 -9.63 -6.02
CA ASN A 114 -11.59 -9.89 -6.66
C ASN A 114 -12.42 -8.59 -6.68
N LYS A 115 -12.92 -8.20 -7.86
CA LYS A 115 -13.77 -7.01 -8.02
C LYS A 115 -15.16 -7.29 -7.44
N VAL A 116 -15.63 -6.39 -6.58
CA VAL A 116 -16.97 -6.46 -5.95
C VAL A 116 -17.86 -5.27 -6.25
N GLY A 117 -17.31 -4.25 -6.89
CA GLY A 117 -18.05 -3.07 -7.34
C GLY A 117 -17.12 -2.06 -8.00
N THR A 118 -17.67 -0.91 -8.38
CA THR A 118 -16.97 0.24 -8.98
C THR A 118 -15.74 0.62 -8.17
N GLY A 119 -14.54 0.32 -8.67
CA GLY A 119 -13.28 0.62 -7.96
C GLY A 119 -13.08 -0.12 -6.62
N ARG A 120 -13.88 -1.14 -6.32
CA ARG A 120 -13.88 -1.85 -5.02
C ARG A 120 -13.48 -3.30 -5.19
N TYR A 121 -12.50 -3.73 -4.42
CA TYR A 121 -11.96 -5.08 -4.46
C TYR A 121 -11.84 -5.68 -3.07
N TRP A 122 -12.06 -7.00 -2.97
CA TRP A 122 -11.57 -7.80 -1.85
C TRP A 122 -10.16 -8.28 -2.15
N MET A 123 -9.26 -8.02 -1.21
CA MET A 123 -7.84 -8.30 -1.30
C MET A 123 -7.47 -9.42 -0.33
N TYR A 124 -7.05 -10.54 -0.90
CA TYR A 124 -6.60 -11.74 -0.21
C TYR A 124 -5.08 -11.79 -0.21
N THR A 125 -4.48 -12.37 0.82
CA THR A 125 -3.03 -12.57 0.89
C THR A 125 -2.70 -13.90 1.55
N GLU A 126 -1.45 -14.32 1.43
CA GLU A 126 -0.93 -15.56 2.01
C GLU A 126 -0.67 -15.45 3.53
N GLU A 127 -0.68 -14.23 4.10
CA GLU A 127 -0.23 -13.97 5.47
C GLU A 127 -1.34 -13.80 6.52
N TYR A 128 -2.57 -13.47 6.12
CA TYR A 128 -3.69 -13.29 7.04
C TYR A 128 -4.99 -13.85 6.47
N PHE A 129 -5.82 -14.39 7.38
CA PHE A 129 -7.01 -15.16 7.02
C PHE A 129 -8.17 -14.29 6.49
N TYR A 130 -8.31 -13.06 6.98
CA TYR A 130 -9.42 -12.19 6.60
C TYR A 130 -9.06 -11.32 5.39
N PRO A 131 -9.90 -11.28 4.34
CA PRO A 131 -9.69 -10.39 3.22
C PRO A 131 -9.77 -8.94 3.68
N ARG A 132 -8.93 -8.10 3.09
CA ARG A 132 -8.93 -6.65 3.30
C ARG A 132 -9.61 -5.96 2.12
N GLN A 133 -10.04 -4.73 2.33
CA GLN A 133 -10.62 -3.92 1.26
C GLN A 133 -9.52 -3.20 0.49
N PHE A 134 -9.69 -3.09 -0.83
CA PHE A 134 -8.81 -2.35 -1.72
C PHE A 134 -9.68 -1.48 -2.62
N TYR A 135 -9.78 -0.20 -2.28
CA TYR A 135 -10.67 0.78 -2.92
C TYR A 135 -9.83 1.81 -3.66
N ILE A 136 -10.00 1.89 -4.99
CA ILE A 136 -9.35 2.91 -5.80
C ILE A 136 -10.19 4.17 -5.73
N ILE A 137 -9.61 5.24 -5.18
CA ILE A 137 -10.32 6.50 -4.89
C ILE A 137 -9.88 7.65 -5.80
N LYS A 138 -8.72 7.50 -6.45
CA LYS A 138 -8.23 8.43 -7.45
C LYS A 138 -7.24 7.72 -8.37
N ALA A 139 -7.23 8.14 -9.62
CA ALA A 139 -6.25 7.76 -10.63
C ALA A 139 -5.95 9.01 -11.45
N GLY A 140 -4.78 9.08 -12.06
CA GLY A 140 -4.46 10.23 -12.90
C GLY A 140 -3.12 10.12 -13.61
N PRO A 141 -2.76 11.16 -14.36
CA PRO A 141 -3.45 12.45 -14.46
C PRO A 141 -4.82 12.40 -15.15
N ASN A 142 -5.72 13.33 -14.79
CA ASN A 142 -7.01 13.60 -15.46
C ASN A 142 -7.85 12.36 -15.77
N PHE A 143 -7.95 11.42 -14.83
CA PHE A 143 -8.76 10.22 -14.99
C PHE A 143 -9.97 10.26 -14.05
N ASP A 144 -11.14 9.97 -14.61
CA ASP A 144 -12.40 9.80 -13.92
C ASP A 144 -13.24 8.68 -14.58
N ASN A 145 -14.47 8.47 -14.10
CA ASN A 145 -15.38 7.45 -14.64
C ASN A 145 -15.89 7.76 -16.05
N GLU A 146 -15.69 8.98 -16.56
CA GLU A 146 -16.14 9.41 -17.90
C GLU A 146 -15.00 9.37 -18.93
N THR A 147 -13.76 9.23 -18.47
CA THR A 147 -12.56 9.16 -19.29
C THR A 147 -12.56 7.91 -20.15
N LYS A 148 -12.41 8.08 -21.47
CA LYS A 148 -12.28 6.93 -22.39
C LYS A 148 -10.95 6.21 -22.19
N ILE A 149 -10.99 4.89 -22.29
CA ILE A 149 -9.81 4.02 -22.09
C ILE A 149 -8.65 4.38 -23.03
N GLU A 150 -8.95 4.75 -24.27
CA GLU A 150 -7.96 5.10 -25.29
C GLU A 150 -7.19 6.39 -25.01
N ASP A 151 -7.82 7.32 -24.28
CA ASP A 151 -7.23 8.60 -23.88
C ASP A 151 -6.60 8.53 -22.46
N ALA A 152 -6.86 7.44 -21.73
CA ALA A 152 -6.45 7.28 -20.35
C ALA A 152 -4.95 6.97 -20.24
N LYS A 153 -4.19 7.93 -19.69
CA LYS A 153 -2.79 7.74 -19.32
C LYS A 153 -2.62 7.78 -17.81
N ILE A 154 -2.67 6.61 -17.17
CA ILE A 154 -2.60 6.51 -15.71
C ILE A 154 -1.14 6.37 -15.24
N GLU A 155 -0.65 7.42 -14.60
CA GLU A 155 0.68 7.53 -13.99
C GLU A 155 0.66 7.28 -12.47
N TYR A 156 -0.48 7.45 -11.81
CA TYR A 156 -0.64 7.14 -10.39
C TYR A 156 -2.05 6.63 -10.06
N ILE A 157 -2.16 5.86 -8.97
CA ILE A 157 -3.42 5.48 -8.35
C ILE A 157 -3.32 5.65 -6.83
N VAL A 158 -4.43 6.07 -6.22
CA VAL A 158 -4.60 6.22 -4.78
C VAL A 158 -5.59 5.18 -4.30
N VAL A 159 -5.18 4.40 -3.30
CA VAL A 159 -5.92 3.26 -2.79
C VAL A 159 -6.07 3.33 -1.27
N THR A 160 -7.25 2.96 -0.79
CA THR A 160 -7.58 2.89 0.64
C THR A 160 -8.53 1.72 0.95
N ASP A 161 -9.08 1.69 2.17
CA ASP A 161 -10.16 0.82 2.63
C ASP A 161 -11.40 1.66 3.02
N ALA A 162 -12.53 1.01 3.33
CA ALA A 162 -13.77 1.71 3.66
C ALA A 162 -13.67 2.61 4.90
N SER A 163 -12.70 2.34 5.79
CA SER A 163 -12.49 3.08 7.03
C SER A 163 -11.38 4.15 6.94
N ARG A 164 -10.79 4.35 5.75
CA ARG A 164 -9.67 5.29 5.52
C ARG A 164 -8.48 5.04 6.47
N MET A 165 -8.29 3.79 6.90
CA MET A 165 -7.20 3.41 7.82
C MET A 165 -5.90 3.09 7.08
N GLY A 166 -6.03 2.36 5.97
CA GLY A 166 -4.97 2.06 5.04
C GLY A 166 -4.87 3.12 3.96
N LEU A 167 -3.65 3.41 3.54
CA LEU A 167 -3.38 4.25 2.38
C LEU A 167 -2.24 3.60 1.61
N MET A 168 -2.39 3.49 0.30
CA MET A 168 -1.35 3.07 -0.63
C MET A 168 -1.45 3.98 -1.85
N VAL A 169 -0.38 4.73 -2.14
CA VAL A 169 -0.28 5.47 -3.40
C VAL A 169 0.75 4.77 -4.25
N TYR A 170 0.33 4.34 -5.43
CA TYR A 170 1.20 3.72 -6.42
C TYR A 170 1.45 4.71 -7.56
N ALA A 171 2.70 4.77 -8.04
CA ALA A 171 3.10 5.56 -9.20
C ALA A 171 3.86 4.72 -10.22
N ARG A 172 3.75 5.07 -11.51
CA ARG A 172 4.49 4.42 -12.61
C ARG A 172 5.98 4.72 -12.55
N ASP A 173 6.33 5.95 -12.17
CA ASP A 173 7.70 6.40 -11.97
C ASP A 173 7.77 7.32 -10.73
N PRO A 174 8.57 7.00 -9.71
CA PRO A 174 8.63 7.79 -8.48
C PRO A 174 9.14 9.20 -8.71
N MET A 175 10.14 9.37 -9.61
CA MET A 175 10.75 10.68 -9.86
C MET A 175 9.75 11.63 -10.52
N THR A 176 9.10 11.17 -11.58
CA THR A 176 8.04 11.90 -12.29
C THR A 176 6.89 12.23 -11.34
N PHE A 177 6.49 11.27 -10.50
CA PHE A 177 5.45 11.48 -9.50
C PHE A 177 5.80 12.62 -8.53
N TYR A 178 6.99 12.60 -7.94
CA TYR A 178 7.40 13.64 -6.99
C TYR A 178 7.55 15.01 -7.64
N GLN A 179 7.89 15.06 -8.93
CA GLN A 179 8.03 16.31 -9.68
C GLN A 179 6.69 16.89 -10.16
N GLN A 180 5.75 16.05 -10.60
CA GLN A 180 4.56 16.51 -11.34
C GLN A 180 3.24 16.30 -10.59
N TYR A 181 3.10 15.20 -9.84
CA TYR A 181 1.81 14.76 -9.30
C TYR A 181 1.72 14.84 -7.78
N ASN A 182 2.85 14.97 -7.08
CA ASN A 182 2.88 14.93 -5.62
C ASN A 182 1.97 15.99 -4.99
N LYS A 183 1.98 17.23 -5.48
CA LYS A 183 1.13 18.29 -4.93
C LYS A 183 -0.37 17.97 -5.09
N GLU A 184 -0.80 17.62 -6.29
CA GLU A 184 -2.20 17.27 -6.57
C GLU A 184 -2.66 16.10 -5.69
N VAL A 185 -1.82 15.08 -5.54
CA VAL A 185 -2.15 13.91 -4.73
C VAL A 185 -2.18 14.25 -3.25
N THR A 186 -1.25 15.06 -2.72
CA THR A 186 -1.28 15.47 -1.31
C THR A 186 -2.47 16.35 -1.00
N ASP A 187 -2.82 17.29 -1.90
CA ASP A 187 -3.99 18.16 -1.74
C ASP A 187 -5.28 17.30 -1.74
N PHE A 188 -5.41 16.36 -2.68
CA PHE A 188 -6.52 15.41 -2.70
C PHE A 188 -6.59 14.55 -1.42
N LEU A 189 -5.46 14.07 -0.92
CA LEU A 189 -5.43 13.24 0.29
C LEU A 189 -5.92 14.03 1.51
N GLU A 190 -5.55 15.31 1.63
CA GLU A 190 -6.04 16.19 2.69
C GLU A 190 -7.56 16.38 2.59
N GLU A 191 -8.08 16.68 1.40
CA GLU A 191 -9.52 16.82 1.12
C GLU A 191 -10.30 15.53 1.39
N ALA A 192 -9.71 14.38 1.04
CA ALA A 192 -10.30 13.05 1.23
C ALA A 192 -10.26 12.55 2.69
N GLY A 193 -9.68 13.33 3.62
CA GLY A 193 -9.64 13.03 5.05
C GLY A 193 -8.42 12.20 5.51
N PHE A 194 -7.36 12.14 4.71
CA PHE A 194 -6.06 11.59 5.12
C PHE A 194 -5.17 12.70 5.67
N GLY A 195 -4.76 12.59 6.94
CA GLY A 195 -3.92 13.60 7.59
C GLY A 195 -4.70 14.63 8.42
N GLY A 196 -4.14 15.84 8.53
CA GLY A 196 -4.68 16.90 9.38
C GLY A 196 -4.56 16.60 10.89
N ARG A 197 -5.67 16.73 11.64
CA ARG A 197 -5.72 16.45 13.10
C ARG A 197 -5.64 14.95 13.45
N ILE A 198 -5.69 14.07 12.44
CA ILE A 198 -5.66 12.62 12.61
C ILE A 198 -4.29 12.08 12.22
N PHE A 199 -3.48 11.80 13.24
CA PHE A 199 -2.08 11.39 13.03
C PHE A 199 -1.94 9.95 12.50
N TRP A 200 -2.95 9.08 12.66
CA TRP A 200 -2.81 7.65 12.34
C TRP A 200 -2.97 7.32 10.86
N ASN A 201 -3.82 8.02 10.11
CA ASN A 201 -3.99 7.83 8.66
C ASN A 201 -3.21 8.86 7.83
N SER A 202 -2.37 9.68 8.46
CA SER A 202 -1.57 10.69 7.78
C SER A 202 -0.68 10.08 6.68
N PRO A 203 -0.64 10.65 5.46
CA PRO A 203 0.23 10.16 4.41
C PRO A 203 1.70 10.23 4.81
N ARG A 204 2.41 9.11 4.68
CA ARG A 204 3.86 9.00 4.89
C ARG A 204 4.55 8.62 3.59
N PRO A 205 5.49 9.45 3.10
CA PRO A 205 6.25 9.11 1.92
C PRO A 205 7.14 7.90 2.22
N ILE A 206 7.31 7.04 1.23
CA ILE A 206 8.20 5.89 1.26
C ILE A 206 9.44 6.22 0.45
N TYR A 207 10.61 5.79 0.95
CA TYR A 207 11.88 6.01 0.26
C TYR A 207 11.90 5.34 -1.13
N GLN A 208 12.07 6.16 -2.16
CA GLN A 208 12.19 5.78 -3.58
C GLN A 208 13.31 6.60 -4.23
N GLY A 209 14.56 6.34 -3.82
CA GLY A 209 15.74 7.04 -4.33
C GLY A 209 16.27 6.47 -5.65
N PRO A 210 17.14 7.21 -6.37
CA PRO A 210 17.82 6.71 -7.56
C PRO A 210 18.79 5.55 -7.28
N ASP A 211 19.15 5.36 -6.01
CA ASP A 211 19.96 4.27 -5.50
C ASP A 211 19.14 3.04 -5.09
N CYS A 212 17.82 3.04 -5.34
CA CYS A 212 16.99 1.86 -5.16
C CYS A 212 17.27 0.82 -6.24
N GLU A 213 17.79 -0.34 -5.82
CA GLU A 213 17.85 -1.53 -6.66
C GLU A 213 16.56 -2.33 -6.50
N TRP A 214 15.62 -2.12 -7.43
CA TRP A 214 14.35 -2.87 -7.45
C TRP A 214 14.52 -4.24 -8.11
N PRO A 215 14.04 -5.33 -7.47
CA PRO A 215 14.07 -6.65 -8.06
C PRO A 215 13.17 -6.71 -9.30
N THR A 216 13.56 -7.52 -10.29
CA THR A 216 12.71 -7.76 -11.47
C THR A 216 11.50 -8.62 -11.11
N GLU A 217 10.46 -8.59 -11.94
CA GLU A 217 9.26 -9.44 -11.77
C GLU A 217 9.61 -10.93 -11.62
N LYS A 218 10.55 -11.43 -12.44
CA LYS A 218 11.03 -12.82 -12.37
C LYS A 218 11.74 -13.11 -11.05
N GLU A 219 12.51 -12.15 -10.54
CA GLU A 219 13.18 -12.28 -9.26
C GLU A 219 12.18 -12.31 -8.10
N VAL A 220 11.18 -11.42 -8.11
CA VAL A 220 10.11 -11.41 -7.11
C VAL A 220 9.38 -12.75 -7.08
N PHE A 221 9.02 -13.27 -8.26
CA PHE A 221 8.39 -14.58 -8.39
C PHE A 221 9.29 -15.71 -7.84
N ALA A 222 10.56 -15.75 -8.25
CA ALA A 222 11.49 -16.79 -7.81
C ALA A 222 11.71 -16.76 -6.29
N ARG A 223 11.91 -15.58 -5.70
CA ARG A 223 12.07 -15.41 -4.24
C ARG A 223 10.84 -15.91 -3.49
N ARG A 224 9.63 -15.62 -3.98
CA ARG A 224 8.40 -16.12 -3.37
C ARG A 224 8.30 -17.64 -3.42
N VAL A 225 8.57 -18.24 -4.59
CA VAL A 225 8.53 -19.71 -4.75
C VAL A 225 9.52 -20.39 -3.81
N LEU A 226 10.74 -19.86 -3.69
CA LEU A 226 11.75 -20.37 -2.78
C LEU A 226 11.33 -20.22 -1.31
N LYS A 227 10.82 -19.04 -0.91
CA LYS A 227 10.31 -18.80 0.45
C LYS A 227 9.19 -19.78 0.82
N ASN A 228 8.26 -20.04 -0.10
CA ASN A 228 7.15 -20.97 0.13
C ASN A 228 7.66 -22.42 0.21
N HIS A 229 8.64 -22.80 -0.62
CA HIS A 229 9.28 -24.11 -0.53
C HIS A 229 10.01 -24.31 0.81
N GLU A 230 10.80 -23.34 1.25
CA GLU A 230 11.48 -23.36 2.55
C GLU A 230 10.51 -23.47 3.73
N ASN A 231 9.41 -22.70 3.69
CA ASN A 231 8.38 -22.75 4.73
C ASN A 231 7.70 -24.12 4.79
N ASN A 232 7.39 -24.72 3.63
CA ASN A 232 6.81 -26.06 3.56
C ASN A 232 7.78 -27.12 4.10
N MET A 233 9.07 -27.03 3.77
CA MET A 233 10.09 -27.93 4.30
C MET A 233 10.25 -27.77 5.83
N ARG A 234 10.21 -26.53 6.34
CA ARG A 234 10.23 -26.28 7.79
C ARG A 234 9.00 -26.84 8.48
N GLN A 235 7.82 -26.69 7.89
CA GLN A 235 6.58 -27.28 8.42
C GLN A 235 6.67 -28.80 8.45
N GLN A 236 7.15 -29.42 7.38
CA GLN A 236 7.36 -30.87 7.30
C GLN A 236 8.34 -31.37 8.38
N ASN A 237 9.48 -30.69 8.55
CA ASN A 237 10.46 -31.05 9.58
C ASN A 237 9.95 -30.78 11.01
N SER A 238 9.12 -29.75 11.21
CA SER A 238 8.45 -29.50 12.50
C SER A 238 7.30 -30.46 12.79
N SER A 239 6.84 -31.19 11.78
CA SER A 239 5.87 -32.28 11.88
C SER A 239 6.50 -33.67 11.92
N GLU A 240 7.81 -33.77 12.20
CA GLU A 240 8.41 -35.05 12.62
C GLU A 240 7.64 -35.57 13.83
N PRO A 241 7.23 -36.85 13.82
CA PRO A 241 6.23 -37.32 14.74
C PRO A 241 6.80 -37.33 16.16
N GLY A 242 6.01 -36.79 17.09
CA GLY A 242 6.32 -36.81 18.52
C GLY A 242 6.62 -38.23 19.04
N PRO A 243 7.10 -38.36 20.29
CA PRO A 243 7.73 -39.57 20.86
C PRO A 243 6.88 -40.86 20.83
N ASN A 244 5.64 -40.79 20.35
CA ASN A 244 4.73 -41.91 20.17
C ASN A 244 4.87 -42.63 18.81
N ALA A 245 5.47 -42.04 17.77
CA ALA A 245 5.66 -42.78 16.51
C ALA A 245 6.71 -43.88 16.62
N PHE A 246 7.78 -43.68 17.39
CA PHE A 246 8.69 -44.76 17.74
C PHE A 246 8.03 -45.82 18.63
N ALA A 247 7.11 -45.42 19.52
CA ALA A 247 6.37 -46.34 20.38
C ALA A 247 5.35 -47.20 19.61
N ASP A 248 4.69 -46.64 18.59
CA ASP A 248 3.81 -47.40 17.69
C ASP A 248 4.59 -48.24 16.68
N MET A 249 5.79 -47.80 16.28
CA MET A 249 6.71 -48.55 15.43
C MET A 249 7.32 -49.78 16.14
N LEU A 250 7.52 -49.70 17.46
CA LEU A 250 7.98 -50.83 18.29
C LEU A 250 6.87 -51.85 18.61
N LYS A 251 5.60 -51.45 18.52
CA LYS A 251 4.46 -52.34 18.81
C LYS A 251 4.12 -53.33 17.71
N ASN A 252 4.50 -53.05 16.45
CA ASN A 252 4.17 -53.91 15.31
C ASN A 252 5.35 -54.09 14.34
N PRO A 253 6.40 -54.83 14.73
CA PRO A 253 7.57 -55.10 13.87
C PRO A 253 7.24 -55.91 12.60
N GLU A 254 6.10 -56.62 12.57
CA GLU A 254 5.70 -57.44 11.42
C GLU A 254 5.25 -56.62 10.20
N VAL A 255 4.71 -55.42 10.42
CA VAL A 255 4.26 -54.54 9.33
C VAL A 255 5.46 -53.98 8.55
N ILE A 256 6.62 -53.86 9.20
CA ILE A 256 7.87 -53.38 8.59
C ILE A 256 8.50 -54.49 7.74
N LEU A 257 8.48 -55.74 8.21
CA LEU A 257 8.96 -56.89 7.44
C LEU A 257 8.13 -57.11 6.16
N GLN A 258 6.81 -56.95 6.22
CA GLN A 258 5.97 -57.03 5.01
C GLN A 258 6.28 -55.92 4.00
N LYS A 259 6.54 -54.69 4.46
CA LYS A 259 6.92 -53.57 3.58
C LYS A 259 8.33 -53.73 2.98
N LEU A 260 9.27 -54.34 3.70
CA LEU A 260 10.62 -54.61 3.19
C LEU A 260 10.64 -55.75 2.17
N VAL A 261 9.77 -56.75 2.32
CA VAL A 261 9.62 -57.86 1.36
C VAL A 261 8.91 -57.41 0.07
N GLN A 262 8.09 -56.36 0.12
CA GLN A 262 7.43 -55.78 -1.06
C GLN A 262 8.27 -54.75 -1.83
N MET A 263 9.43 -54.32 -1.31
CA MET A 263 10.37 -53.40 -1.99
C MET A 263 11.48 -54.15 -2.75
N HIS A 264 11.21 -55.36 -3.22
CA HIS A 264 12.01 -56.04 -4.25
C HIS A 264 11.11 -56.51 -5.38
#